data_AF-A0A1F5RGC9-F1
#
_entry.id   AF-A0A1F5RGC9-F1
#
_cell.length_a   1.000
_cell.length_b   1.000
_cell.length_c   1.000
_cell.angle_alpha   90.00
_cell.angle_beta   90.00
_cell.angle_gamma   90.00
#
_symmetry.space_group_name_H-M   'P 1'
#
loop_
_entity.id
_entity.type
_entity.pdbx_description
1 polymer ?
#
loop_
_entity_poly.entity_id
_entity_poly.type
_entity_poly.pdbx_seq_one_letter_code
_entity_poly.pdbx_strand_id
1 'polypeptide(L)'
;MRFLTTKQISGEIEGILRSANEFIMLVSPYLSVSDMYIERLVEAGKKNIKIDLVFGKKKDISTSEEEKLTAIKNLNVHYLEMLHAKCYLNEKDAVITSMNLYEYSEKNREMGIYISKEENSKLYSEVLNEALSIKQNAVRHYLNGANSVKENHAVYNNGRQGYCIRCHASIDFDPTRPFCSFCYRTWAEFSNINFQENFCHVCGREANTSMKKTMCGSCFRTF
;
A
#
# COMPACT_ATOMS: atom_id res chain seq x y z
N MET A 1 -13.30 5.18 -18.28
CA MET A 1 -11.87 4.90 -18.62
C MET A 1 -11.48 5.74 -19.83
N ARG A 2 -10.28 6.34 -19.84
CA ARG A 2 -9.87 7.25 -20.91
C ARG A 2 -8.36 7.22 -21.16
N PHE A 3 -7.95 7.32 -22.42
CA PHE A 3 -6.54 7.48 -22.80
C PHE A 3 -6.01 8.87 -22.44
N LEU A 4 -4.76 8.93 -21.96
CA LEU A 4 -4.08 10.16 -21.56
C LEU A 4 -2.78 10.35 -22.33
N THR A 5 -2.56 11.57 -22.80
CA THR A 5 -1.27 12.08 -23.27
C THR A 5 -0.47 12.71 -22.11
N THR A 6 0.81 13.01 -22.30
CA THR A 6 1.71 13.61 -21.29
C THR A 6 1.04 14.67 -20.40
N LYS A 7 0.47 15.74 -21.00
CA LYS A 7 -0.14 16.83 -20.21
C LYS A 7 -1.39 16.40 -19.44
N GLN A 8 -2.16 15.48 -20.02
CA GLN A 8 -3.35 14.95 -19.35
C GLN A 8 -2.93 14.08 -18.15
N ILE A 9 -1.86 13.29 -18.27
CA ILE A 9 -1.32 12.52 -17.14
C ILE A 9 -1.00 13.42 -15.96
N SER A 10 -0.24 14.50 -16.16
CA SER A 10 0.09 15.43 -15.07
C SER A 10 -1.16 16.01 -14.42
N GLY A 11 -2.13 16.44 -15.23
CA GLY A 11 -3.39 16.99 -14.74
C GLY A 11 -4.23 15.98 -13.96
N GLU A 12 -4.29 14.72 -14.40
CA GLU A 12 -5.01 13.66 -13.70
C GLU A 12 -4.31 13.25 -12.39
N ILE A 13 -2.97 13.19 -12.37
CA ILE A 13 -2.22 12.95 -11.13
C ILE A 13 -2.50 14.07 -10.13
N GLU A 14 -2.39 15.34 -10.54
CA GLU A 14 -2.72 16.46 -9.66
C GLU A 14 -4.19 16.39 -9.18
N GLY A 15 -5.11 16.02 -10.07
CA GLY A 15 -6.52 15.79 -9.77
C GLY A 15 -6.71 14.75 -8.66
N ILE A 16 -6.05 13.59 -8.78
CA ILE A 16 -6.07 12.52 -7.77
C ILE A 16 -5.59 13.03 -6.41
N LEU A 17 -4.47 13.76 -6.38
CA LEU A 17 -3.92 14.27 -5.12
C LEU A 17 -4.86 15.29 -4.47
N ARG A 18 -5.48 16.17 -5.26
CA ARG A 18 -6.36 17.25 -4.78
C ARG A 18 -7.74 16.74 -4.33
N SER A 19 -8.29 15.74 -5.02
CA SER A 19 -9.65 15.25 -4.80
C SER A 19 -9.76 14.14 -3.75
N ALA A 20 -8.63 13.62 -3.26
CA ALA A 20 -8.58 12.55 -2.27
C ALA A 20 -9.27 12.95 -0.96
N ASN A 21 -9.98 11.99 -0.35
CA ASN A 21 -10.66 12.17 0.93
C ASN A 21 -10.29 11.09 1.95
N GLU A 22 -9.89 9.91 1.49
CA GLU A 22 -9.59 8.77 2.38
C GLU A 22 -8.12 8.38 2.30
N PHE A 23 -7.62 8.15 1.08
CA PHE A 23 -6.24 7.74 0.87
C PHE A 23 -5.67 8.23 -0.45
N ILE A 24 -4.34 8.26 -0.49
CA ILE A 24 -3.53 8.41 -1.70
C ILE A 24 -2.52 7.27 -1.72
N MET A 25 -2.42 6.58 -2.84
CA MET A 25 -1.40 5.56 -3.10
C MET A 25 -0.56 5.96 -4.31
N LEU A 26 0.75 6.07 -4.10
CA LEU A 26 1.73 6.44 -5.11
C LEU A 26 2.71 5.28 -5.29
N VAL A 27 2.67 4.65 -6.45
CA VAL A 27 3.61 3.60 -6.84
C VAL A 27 4.46 4.16 -7.97
N SER A 28 5.74 4.38 -7.73
CA SER A 28 6.68 4.89 -8.74
C SER A 28 8.09 4.38 -8.44
N PRO A 29 8.84 3.84 -9.42
CA PRO A 29 10.20 3.33 -9.17
C PRO A 29 11.13 4.38 -8.58
N TYR A 30 10.96 5.64 -8.98
CA TYR A 30 11.78 6.78 -8.57
C TYR A 30 11.06 7.62 -7.53
N LEU A 31 11.79 8.06 -6.50
CA LEU A 31 11.28 8.86 -5.40
C LEU A 31 11.28 10.37 -5.69
N SER A 32 11.75 10.79 -6.85
CA SER A 32 11.79 12.22 -7.20
C SER A 32 10.37 12.73 -7.53
N VAL A 33 9.81 13.50 -6.60
CA VAL A 33 8.47 14.08 -6.67
C VAL A 33 8.58 15.58 -6.94
N SER A 34 7.82 16.10 -7.90
CA SER A 34 7.78 17.54 -8.20
C SER A 34 7.31 18.38 -7.01
N ASP A 35 7.74 19.64 -6.95
CA ASP A 35 7.33 20.55 -5.86
C ASP A 35 5.81 20.74 -5.84
N MET A 36 5.20 20.82 -7.03
CA MET A 36 3.75 20.86 -7.18
C MET A 36 3.04 19.66 -6.51
N TYR A 37 3.53 18.43 -6.70
CA TYR A 37 2.93 17.26 -6.06
C TYR A 37 3.21 17.21 -4.56
N ILE A 38 4.40 17.65 -4.11
CA ILE A 38 4.71 17.78 -2.68
C ILE A 38 3.73 18.73 -1.99
N GLU A 39 3.43 19.89 -2.56
CA GLU A 39 2.44 20.83 -2.01
C GLU A 39 1.07 20.18 -1.83
N ARG A 40 0.58 19.46 -2.85
CA ARG A 40 -0.70 18.74 -2.80
C ARG A 40 -0.69 17.64 -1.74
N LEU A 41 0.42 16.93 -1.56
CA LEU A 41 0.55 15.90 -0.54
C LEU A 41 0.59 16.51 0.88
N VAL A 42 1.25 17.64 1.08
CA VAL A 42 1.23 18.37 2.35
C VAL A 42 -0.19 18.83 2.69
N GLU A 43 -0.95 19.35 1.71
CA GLU A 43 -2.36 19.71 1.88
C GLU A 43 -3.22 18.50 2.25
N ALA A 44 -3.02 17.36 1.60
CA ALA A 44 -3.72 16.12 1.91
C ALA A 44 -3.39 15.61 3.33
N GLY A 45 -2.11 15.66 3.72
CA GLY A 45 -1.68 15.30 5.06
C GLY A 45 -2.32 16.15 6.16
N LYS A 46 -2.53 17.45 5.93
CA LYS A 46 -3.26 18.35 6.85
C LYS A 46 -4.73 17.94 7.05
N LYS A 47 -5.34 17.28 6.05
CA LYS A 47 -6.71 16.74 6.11
C LYS A 47 -6.78 15.34 6.73
N ASN A 48 -5.68 14.83 7.29
CA ASN A 48 -5.56 13.47 7.80
C ASN A 48 -5.81 12.36 6.77
N ILE A 49 -5.57 12.65 5.48
CA ILE A 49 -5.63 11.64 4.42
C ILE A 49 -4.43 10.70 4.59
N LYS A 50 -4.68 9.40 4.47
CA LYS A 50 -3.61 8.39 4.53
C LYS A 50 -2.83 8.39 3.23
N ILE A 51 -1.52 8.61 3.30
CA ILE A 51 -0.66 8.64 2.11
C ILE A 51 0.29 7.45 2.18
N ASP A 52 0.29 6.62 1.15
CA ASP A 52 1.23 5.51 0.97
C ASP A 52 2.05 5.74 -0.30
N LEU A 53 3.37 5.76 -0.17
CA LEU A 53 4.29 5.88 -1.30
C LEU A 53 5.21 4.66 -1.33
N VAL A 54 5.29 4.00 -2.49
CA VAL A 54 6.15 2.84 -2.74
C VAL A 54 7.14 3.18 -3.84
N PHE A 55 8.44 3.02 -3.55
CA PHE A 55 9.52 3.28 -4.50
C PHE A 55 10.48 2.08 -4.64
N GLY A 56 11.29 2.06 -5.70
CA GLY A 56 12.17 0.92 -6.02
C GLY A 56 13.63 1.21 -6.25
N LYS A 57 14.02 2.47 -6.47
CA LYS A 57 15.41 2.86 -6.71
C LYS A 57 15.96 3.68 -5.53
N LYS A 58 16.85 3.05 -4.74
CA LYS A 58 17.49 3.65 -3.56
C LYS A 58 18.51 4.75 -3.86
N LYS A 59 19.18 4.68 -5.03
CA LYS A 59 20.26 5.61 -5.38
C LYS A 59 19.78 7.04 -5.66
N ASP A 60 18.48 7.25 -5.75
CA ASP A 60 17.88 8.49 -6.20
C ASP A 60 17.22 9.28 -5.05
N ILE A 61 17.56 8.98 -3.79
CA ILE A 61 17.07 9.76 -2.65
C ILE A 61 18.16 10.72 -2.20
N SER A 62 18.05 11.97 -2.60
CA SER A 62 18.84 13.05 -2.04
C SER A 62 18.36 13.43 -0.63
N THR A 63 19.24 13.94 0.23
CA THR A 63 18.86 14.51 1.53
C THR A 63 17.74 15.55 1.40
N SER A 64 17.77 16.35 0.32
CA SER A 64 16.71 17.33 0.03
C SER A 64 15.35 16.70 -0.29
N GLU A 65 15.30 15.52 -0.90
CA GLU A 65 14.03 14.82 -1.15
C GLU A 65 13.49 14.20 0.13
N GLU A 66 14.36 13.63 0.99
CA GLU A 66 13.92 13.15 2.30
C GLU A 66 13.29 14.28 3.12
N GLU A 67 13.94 15.45 3.17
CA GLU A 67 13.43 16.64 3.87
C GLU A 67 12.03 17.04 3.36
N LYS A 68 11.83 17.12 2.05
CA LYS A 68 10.50 17.43 1.47
C LYS A 68 9.44 16.42 1.90
N LEU A 69 9.78 15.14 1.89
CA LEU A 69 8.85 14.07 2.26
C LEU A 69 8.54 14.06 3.76
N THR A 70 9.49 14.44 4.63
CA THR A 70 9.25 14.52 6.08
C THR A 70 8.23 15.58 6.47
N ALA A 71 8.00 16.60 5.64
CA ALA A 71 6.97 17.62 5.86
C ALA A 71 5.53 17.09 5.66
N ILE A 72 5.36 15.94 5.02
CA ILE A 72 4.05 15.37 4.68
C ILE A 72 3.53 14.55 5.87
N LYS A 73 2.49 15.05 6.54
CA LYS A 73 1.78 14.30 7.60
C LYS A 73 1.09 13.06 7.03
N ASN A 74 1.02 12.00 7.83
CA ASN A 74 0.41 10.71 7.48
C ASN A 74 1.01 10.03 6.24
N LEU A 75 2.25 10.38 5.88
CA LEU A 75 3.02 9.72 4.85
C LEU A 75 3.63 8.41 5.35
N ASN A 76 3.40 7.36 4.58
CA ASN A 76 3.94 6.04 4.77
C ASN A 76 4.81 5.69 3.57
N VAL A 77 6.13 5.61 3.77
CA VAL A 77 7.07 5.31 2.70
C VAL A 77 7.48 3.83 2.76
N HIS A 78 7.47 3.17 1.62
CA HIS A 78 7.82 1.76 1.48
C HIS A 78 8.78 1.56 0.30
N TYR A 79 9.66 0.59 0.43
CA TYR A 79 10.67 0.24 -0.57
C TYR A 79 10.43 -1.18 -1.10
N LEU A 80 10.32 -1.33 -2.42
CA LEU A 80 10.25 -2.63 -3.08
C LEU A 80 11.34 -2.73 -4.15
N GLU A 81 12.26 -3.68 -3.95
CA GLU A 81 13.29 -3.97 -4.94
C GLU A 81 12.66 -4.40 -6.27
N MET A 82 13.26 -4.00 -7.39
CA MET A 82 12.76 -4.28 -8.75
C MET A 82 11.38 -3.69 -9.09
N LEU A 83 10.85 -2.74 -8.31
CA LEU A 83 9.65 -2.01 -8.70
C LEU A 83 9.92 -1.22 -9.99
N HIS A 84 9.01 -1.35 -10.97
CA HIS A 84 9.00 -0.55 -12.21
C HIS A 84 7.60 -0.02 -12.56
N ALA A 85 6.56 -0.51 -11.88
CA ALA A 85 5.18 -0.09 -12.05
C ALA A 85 5.01 1.39 -11.67
N LYS A 86 4.12 2.07 -12.38
CA LYS A 86 3.78 3.47 -12.18
C LYS A 86 2.28 3.58 -12.12
N CYS A 87 1.77 3.82 -10.92
CA CYS A 87 0.35 3.88 -10.67
C CYS A 87 0.07 4.87 -9.54
N TYR A 88 -0.92 5.72 -9.75
CA TYR A 88 -1.31 6.76 -8.80
C TYR A 88 -2.81 6.68 -8.64
N LEU A 89 -3.29 6.63 -7.41
CA LEU A 89 -4.72 6.46 -7.14
C LEU A 89 -5.14 7.02 -5.79
N ASN A 90 -6.40 7.43 -5.71
CA ASN A 90 -7.13 7.72 -4.48
C ASN A 90 -8.38 6.83 -4.41
N GLU A 91 -9.34 7.12 -3.52
CA GLU A 91 -10.54 6.29 -3.34
C GLU A 91 -11.54 6.26 -4.53
N LYS A 92 -11.38 7.16 -5.51
CA LYS A 92 -12.27 7.35 -6.66
C LYS A 92 -11.61 7.06 -8.00
N ASP A 93 -10.34 7.45 -8.13
CA ASP A 93 -9.67 7.58 -9.41
C ASP A 93 -8.30 6.90 -9.38
N ALA A 94 -7.91 6.35 -10.53
CA ALA A 94 -6.59 5.76 -10.74
C ALA A 94 -6.01 6.14 -12.10
N VAL A 95 -4.69 6.28 -12.15
CA VAL A 95 -3.90 6.46 -13.36
C VAL A 95 -2.84 5.37 -13.41
N ILE A 96 -2.81 4.62 -14.51
CA ILE A 96 -1.68 3.78 -14.90
C ILE A 96 -0.97 4.49 -16.05
N THR A 97 0.35 4.68 -15.94
CA THR A 97 1.07 5.51 -16.90
C THR A 97 2.52 5.08 -17.06
N SER A 98 3.19 5.51 -18.13
CA SER A 98 4.64 5.42 -18.27
C SER A 98 5.39 6.53 -17.50
N MET A 99 4.69 7.58 -17.07
CA MET A 99 5.25 8.78 -16.42
C MET A 99 5.61 8.56 -14.93
N ASN A 100 6.78 9.02 -14.51
CA ASN A 100 7.18 9.08 -13.09
C ASN A 100 6.72 10.39 -12.42
N LEU A 101 6.93 10.54 -11.11
CA LEU A 101 6.51 11.72 -10.34
C LEU A 101 7.39 12.97 -10.50
N TYR A 102 8.47 12.93 -11.29
CA TYR A 102 9.45 14.03 -11.41
C TYR A 102 9.09 15.06 -12.50
N GLU A 103 9.45 16.33 -12.29
CA GLU A 103 9.09 17.48 -13.14
C GLU A 103 9.49 17.34 -14.61
N TYR A 104 10.65 16.78 -14.90
CA TYR A 104 11.13 16.61 -16.27
C TYR A 104 10.37 15.56 -17.08
N SER A 105 9.51 14.73 -16.46
CA SER A 105 8.74 13.72 -17.22
C SER A 105 7.77 14.38 -18.21
N GLU A 106 7.41 15.64 -17.98
CA GLU A 106 6.54 16.41 -18.89
C GLU A 106 7.21 16.77 -20.23
N LYS A 107 8.54 16.65 -20.30
CA LYS A 107 9.29 16.83 -21.55
C LYS A 107 9.31 15.56 -22.39
N ASN A 108 8.99 14.41 -21.78
CA ASN A 108 8.92 13.13 -22.47
C ASN A 108 7.53 12.90 -23.06
N ARG A 109 7.46 12.13 -24.15
CA ARG A 109 6.19 11.66 -24.69
C ARG A 109 5.74 10.44 -23.88
N GLU A 110 4.79 10.66 -23.01
CA GLU A 110 4.23 9.68 -22.09
C GLU A 110 2.81 9.33 -22.50
N MET A 111 2.36 8.15 -22.10
CA MET A 111 0.98 7.73 -22.27
C MET A 111 0.47 6.99 -21.04
N GLY A 112 -0.83 7.07 -20.83
CA GLY A 112 -1.46 6.44 -19.70
C GLY A 112 -2.95 6.24 -19.91
N ILE A 113 -3.56 5.58 -18.93
CA ILE A 113 -4.99 5.34 -18.87
C ILE A 113 -5.49 5.87 -17.54
N TYR A 114 -6.52 6.71 -17.61
CA TYR A 114 -7.34 7.11 -16.48
C TYR A 114 -8.49 6.13 -16.27
N ILE A 115 -8.75 5.78 -15.02
CA ILE A 115 -9.77 4.84 -14.58
C ILE A 115 -10.55 5.49 -13.44
N SER A 116 -11.84 5.71 -13.66
CA SER A 116 -12.79 6.09 -12.61
C SER A 116 -13.44 4.84 -12.02
N LYS A 117 -13.49 4.75 -10.69
CA LYS A 117 -14.21 3.71 -9.95
C LYS A 117 -15.71 3.77 -10.21
N GLU A 118 -16.26 4.96 -10.42
CA GLU A 118 -17.68 5.16 -10.71
C GLU A 118 -18.05 4.54 -12.06
N GLU A 119 -17.23 4.79 -13.08
CA GLU A 119 -17.47 4.28 -14.43
C GLU A 119 -17.08 2.80 -14.59
N ASN A 120 -16.01 2.36 -13.91
CA ASN A 120 -15.48 1.00 -14.04
C ASN A 120 -14.90 0.49 -12.72
N SER A 121 -15.78 0.15 -11.79
CA SER A 121 -15.45 -0.33 -10.45
C SER A 121 -14.58 -1.58 -10.47
N LYS A 122 -14.87 -2.53 -11.38
CA LYS A 122 -14.11 -3.78 -11.50
C LYS A 122 -12.64 -3.53 -11.84
N LEU A 123 -12.37 -2.77 -12.91
CA LEU A 123 -11.00 -2.48 -13.32
C LEU A 123 -10.29 -1.66 -12.25
N TYR A 124 -10.95 -0.64 -11.67
CA TYR A 124 -10.38 0.12 -10.56
C TYR A 124 -9.98 -0.81 -9.39
N SER A 125 -10.84 -1.77 -9.01
CA SER A 125 -10.53 -2.73 -7.95
C SER A 125 -9.34 -3.62 -8.29
N GLU A 126 -9.19 -4.07 -9.54
CA GLU A 126 -8.02 -4.84 -9.98
C GLU A 126 -6.72 -4.02 -9.84
N VAL A 127 -6.75 -2.74 -10.25
CA VAL A 127 -5.61 -1.82 -10.11
C VAL A 127 -5.26 -1.57 -8.65
N LEU A 128 -6.26 -1.28 -7.81
CA LEU A 128 -6.06 -1.07 -6.38
C LEU A 128 -5.50 -2.33 -5.71
N ASN A 129 -5.97 -3.51 -6.08
CA ASN A 129 -5.48 -4.78 -5.54
C ASN A 129 -4.00 -5.00 -5.86
N GLU A 130 -3.58 -4.72 -7.09
CA GLU A 130 -2.19 -4.85 -7.50
C GLU A 130 -1.29 -3.83 -6.77
N ALA A 131 -1.72 -2.57 -6.67
CA ALA A 131 -0.98 -1.54 -5.95
C ALA A 131 -0.82 -1.88 -4.45
N LEU A 132 -1.85 -2.48 -3.85
CA LEU A 132 -1.79 -2.99 -2.47
C LEU A 132 -0.90 -4.23 -2.34
N SER A 133 -0.88 -5.11 -3.34
CA SER A 133 0.04 -6.26 -3.39
C SER A 133 1.49 -5.78 -3.40
N ILE A 134 1.81 -4.81 -4.27
CA ILE A 134 3.12 -4.16 -4.35
C ILE A 134 3.52 -3.59 -2.99
N LYS A 135 2.64 -2.81 -2.36
CA LYS A 135 2.89 -2.24 -1.03
C LYS A 135 3.13 -3.32 0.04
N GLN A 136 2.37 -4.41 0.04
CA GLN A 136 2.51 -5.47 1.05
C GLN A 136 3.82 -6.24 0.96
N ASN A 137 4.36 -6.36 -0.26
CA ASN A 137 5.67 -6.97 -0.48
C ASN A 137 6.83 -5.97 -0.31
N ALA A 138 6.53 -4.69 -0.12
CA ALA A 138 7.51 -3.65 0.15
C ALA A 138 7.87 -3.61 1.64
N VAL A 139 9.13 -3.30 1.93
CA VAL A 139 9.59 -3.07 3.30
C VAL A 139 9.35 -1.62 3.70
N ARG A 140 9.00 -1.37 4.97
CA ARG A 140 8.85 -0.01 5.49
C ARG A 140 10.17 0.75 5.35
N HIS A 141 10.11 1.96 4.83
CA HIS A 141 11.25 2.88 4.74
C HIS A 141 11.05 4.06 5.70
N TYR A 142 12.04 4.34 6.54
CA TYR A 142 12.03 5.43 7.49
C TYR A 142 12.89 6.57 6.95
N LEU A 143 12.30 7.76 6.85
CA LEU A 143 12.99 8.96 6.38
C LEU A 143 13.93 9.49 7.48
N ASN A 144 15.16 9.86 7.12
CA ASN A 144 16.12 10.40 8.08
C ASN A 144 15.76 11.87 8.37
N GLY A 145 15.08 12.15 9.48
CA GLY A 145 14.62 13.50 9.83
C GLY A 145 13.28 13.55 10.55
N ALA A 146 12.55 12.43 10.58
CA ALA A 146 11.45 12.27 11.51
C ALA A 146 12.02 12.21 12.94
N ASN A 147 12.07 13.36 13.62
CA ASN A 147 12.26 13.41 15.06
C ASN A 147 11.37 12.34 15.69
N SER A 148 12.01 11.41 16.37
CA SER A 148 11.41 10.30 17.08
C SER A 148 10.44 10.82 18.14
N VAL A 149 9.21 11.14 17.73
CA VAL A 149 8.06 11.04 18.62
C VAL A 149 7.83 9.56 18.77
N LYS A 150 8.40 9.01 19.85
CA LYS A 150 8.02 7.71 20.38
C LYS A 150 6.52 7.79 20.69
N GLU A 151 5.69 7.46 19.73
CA GLU A 151 4.34 7.01 20.05
C GLU A 151 4.53 5.68 20.79
N ASN A 152 4.26 5.74 22.09
CA ASN A 152 4.11 4.58 22.96
C ASN A 152 2.86 3.80 22.52
N HIS A 153 2.92 3.14 21.37
CA HIS A 153 2.19 1.92 21.17
C HIS A 153 3.08 0.81 21.71
N ALA A 154 2.73 0.34 22.90
CA ALA A 154 3.38 -0.78 23.57
C ALA A 154 3.70 -1.88 22.56
N VAL A 155 4.99 -2.00 22.27
CA VAL A 155 5.58 -3.06 21.47
C VAL A 155 5.37 -4.37 22.23
N TYR A 156 4.36 -5.13 21.82
CA TYR A 156 4.37 -6.57 22.00
C TYR A 156 4.42 -7.20 20.62
N ASN A 157 5.60 -7.20 20.01
CA ASN A 157 5.89 -8.06 18.87
C ASN A 157 7.30 -8.61 19.03
N ASN A 158 7.39 -9.75 19.72
CA ASN A 158 8.44 -10.71 19.42
C ASN A 158 8.16 -11.17 17.97
N GLY A 159 9.05 -10.84 17.03
CA GLY A 159 8.92 -11.12 15.60
C GLY A 159 8.80 -12.60 15.25
N ARG A 160 7.66 -13.20 15.55
CA ARG A 160 7.34 -14.59 15.26
C ARG A 160 6.56 -14.62 13.94
N GLN A 161 7.05 -15.41 12.99
CA GLN A 161 6.38 -15.65 11.72
C GLN A 161 5.12 -16.51 11.93
N GLY A 162 4.01 -16.12 11.31
CA GLY A 162 2.76 -16.87 11.25
C GLY A 162 2.36 -17.18 9.80
N TYR A 163 1.23 -17.87 9.64
CA TYR A 163 0.73 -18.31 8.33
C TYR A 163 -0.76 -18.00 8.17
N CYS A 164 -1.16 -17.55 6.99
CA CYS A 164 -2.57 -17.34 6.66
C CYS A 164 -3.32 -18.67 6.75
N ILE A 165 -4.37 -18.72 7.57
CA ILE A 165 -5.13 -19.95 7.81
C ILE A 165 -5.89 -20.46 6.57
N ARG A 166 -6.06 -19.62 5.55
CA ARG A 166 -6.77 -19.98 4.29
C ARG A 166 -5.84 -20.39 3.15
N CYS A 167 -4.75 -19.66 2.94
CA CYS A 167 -3.89 -19.81 1.75
C CYS A 167 -2.43 -20.11 2.07
N HIS A 168 -2.07 -20.31 3.34
CA HIS A 168 -0.71 -20.63 3.79
C HIS A 168 0.35 -19.53 3.56
N ALA A 169 -0.02 -18.35 3.04
CA ALA A 169 0.91 -17.23 2.90
C ALA A 169 1.55 -16.85 4.25
N SER A 170 2.86 -16.58 4.26
CA SER A 170 3.55 -16.08 5.45
C SER A 170 3.07 -14.67 5.81
N ILE A 171 2.72 -14.47 7.07
CA ILE A 171 2.24 -13.21 7.65
C ILE A 171 2.82 -13.04 9.05
N ASP A 172 2.65 -11.86 9.65
CA ASP A 172 2.98 -11.68 11.07
C ASP A 172 2.10 -12.59 11.93
N PHE A 173 2.68 -13.17 12.98
CA PHE A 173 1.90 -13.96 13.93
C PHE A 173 1.03 -13.03 14.77
N ASP A 174 -0.27 -13.05 14.47
CA ASP A 174 -1.32 -12.36 15.22
C ASP A 174 -2.58 -13.24 15.18
N PRO A 175 -2.90 -13.97 16.26
CA PRO A 175 -4.10 -14.81 16.33
C PRO A 175 -5.41 -14.04 16.12
N THR A 176 -5.42 -12.71 16.29
CA THR A 176 -6.58 -11.86 16.01
C THR A 176 -6.69 -11.49 14.52
N ARG A 177 -5.60 -11.67 13.75
CA ARG A 177 -5.52 -11.40 12.31
C ARG A 177 -4.88 -12.59 11.56
N PRO A 178 -5.51 -13.77 11.59
CA PRO A 178 -4.93 -15.01 11.06
C PRO A 178 -5.00 -15.12 9.52
N PHE A 179 -5.53 -14.11 8.84
CA PHE A 179 -5.63 -14.05 7.39
C PHE A 179 -4.65 -13.04 6.81
N CYS A 180 -4.10 -13.35 5.63
CA CYS A 180 -3.52 -12.31 4.79
C CYS A 180 -4.60 -11.35 4.30
N SER A 181 -4.18 -10.16 3.85
CA SER A 181 -5.09 -9.10 3.40
C SER A 181 -6.12 -9.57 2.35
N PHE A 182 -5.72 -10.43 1.41
CA PHE A 182 -6.58 -10.96 0.35
C PHE A 182 -7.64 -11.91 0.92
N CYS A 183 -7.24 -12.88 1.74
CA CYS A 183 -8.15 -13.84 2.34
C CYS A 183 -9.10 -13.18 3.35
N TYR A 184 -8.62 -12.16 4.07
CA TYR A 184 -9.43 -11.39 5.00
C TYR A 184 -10.60 -10.70 4.30
N ARG A 185 -10.40 -10.12 3.10
CA ARG A 185 -11.47 -9.44 2.35
C ARG A 185 -12.62 -10.38 2.02
N THR A 186 -12.31 -11.54 1.44
CA THR A 186 -13.33 -12.56 1.14
C THR A 186 -13.95 -13.10 2.42
N TRP A 187 -13.17 -13.31 3.49
CA TRP A 187 -13.73 -13.73 4.76
C TRP A 187 -14.68 -12.67 5.36
N ALA A 188 -14.32 -11.39 5.28
CA ALA A 188 -15.09 -10.27 5.84
C ALA A 188 -16.46 -10.09 5.20
N GLU A 189 -16.62 -10.47 3.92
CA GLU A 189 -17.94 -10.48 3.25
C GLU A 189 -18.95 -11.40 3.94
N PHE A 190 -18.50 -12.56 4.43
CA PHE A 190 -19.35 -13.52 5.14
C PHE A 190 -19.29 -13.33 6.67
N SER A 191 -18.17 -12.83 7.18
CA SER A 191 -17.86 -12.63 8.60
C SER A 191 -18.17 -13.84 9.49
N ASN A 192 -18.15 -15.05 8.92
CA ASN A 192 -18.44 -16.27 9.64
C ASN A 192 -17.20 -16.76 10.40
N ILE A 193 -17.13 -16.46 11.70
CA ILE A 193 -15.99 -16.79 12.54
C ILE A 193 -15.77 -18.30 12.73
N ASN A 194 -16.78 -19.12 12.45
CA ASN A 194 -16.73 -20.58 12.57
C ASN A 194 -16.49 -21.26 11.23
N PHE A 195 -16.39 -20.50 10.12
CA PHE A 195 -16.07 -21.07 8.81
C PHE A 195 -14.73 -21.80 8.89
N GLN A 196 -14.73 -23.04 8.38
CA GLN A 196 -13.56 -23.90 8.44
C GLN A 196 -12.55 -23.48 7.37
N GLU A 197 -11.33 -23.22 7.81
CA GLU A 197 -10.15 -22.92 7.02
C GLU A 197 -9.16 -24.10 7.09
N ASN A 198 -8.09 -24.01 6.31
CA ASN A 198 -7.30 -25.18 5.92
C ASN A 198 -5.93 -25.29 6.60
N PHE A 199 -5.43 -24.23 7.24
CA PHE A 199 -4.03 -24.18 7.72
C PHE A 199 -3.90 -23.66 9.14
N CYS A 200 -2.85 -24.09 9.83
CA CYS A 200 -2.48 -23.63 11.18
C CYS A 200 -1.71 -22.31 11.14
N HIS A 201 -2.16 -21.30 11.89
CA HIS A 201 -1.51 -19.99 11.94
C HIS A 201 -0.09 -20.02 12.51
N VAL A 202 0.23 -21.00 13.37
CA VAL A 202 1.54 -21.12 14.02
C VAL A 202 2.56 -21.87 13.16
N CYS A 203 2.19 -23.04 12.61
CA CYS A 203 3.15 -23.94 11.95
C CYS A 203 2.91 -24.12 10.44
N GLY A 204 1.89 -23.49 9.87
CA GLY A 204 1.59 -23.55 8.43
C GLY A 204 1.01 -24.88 7.93
N ARG A 205 1.10 -25.96 8.71
CA ARG A 205 0.55 -27.28 8.34
C ARG A 205 -0.97 -27.26 8.16
N GLU A 206 -1.45 -28.13 7.28
CA GLU A 206 -2.89 -28.37 7.10
C GLU A 206 -3.56 -28.75 8.41
N ALA A 207 -4.66 -28.08 8.71
CA ALA A 207 -5.46 -28.28 9.91
C ALA A 207 -6.83 -27.63 9.75
N ASN A 208 -7.87 -28.25 10.33
CA ASN A 208 -9.19 -27.64 10.42
C ASN A 208 -9.15 -26.48 11.43
N THR A 209 -8.97 -25.27 10.91
CA THR A 209 -8.91 -24.02 11.66
C THR A 209 -10.11 -23.14 11.34
N SER A 210 -10.26 -22.03 12.05
CA SER A 210 -11.25 -20.97 11.80
C SER A 210 -10.78 -19.68 12.46
N MET A 211 -11.48 -18.56 12.27
CA MET A 211 -11.20 -17.34 13.04
C MET A 211 -11.30 -17.55 14.56
N LYS A 212 -12.24 -18.39 15.00
CA LYS A 212 -12.36 -18.76 16.42
C LYS A 212 -11.23 -19.69 16.87
N LYS A 213 -10.67 -20.49 15.97
CA LYS A 213 -9.65 -21.51 16.27
C LYS A 213 -8.55 -21.48 15.21
N THR A 214 -7.60 -20.58 15.38
CA THR A 214 -6.56 -20.30 14.37
C THR A 214 -5.41 -21.32 14.36
N MET A 215 -5.42 -22.30 15.27
CA MET A 215 -4.30 -23.20 15.52
C MET A 215 -4.71 -24.68 15.48
N CYS A 216 -3.79 -25.54 15.04
CA CYS A 216 -3.93 -26.99 15.16
C CYS A 216 -3.79 -27.44 16.63
N GLY A 217 -4.28 -28.65 16.94
CA GLY A 217 -4.29 -29.16 18.32
C GLY A 217 -2.90 -29.34 18.94
N SER A 218 -1.86 -29.60 18.14
CA SER A 218 -0.48 -29.65 18.67
C SER A 218 0.02 -28.27 19.06
N CYS A 219 -0.15 -27.26 18.20
CA CYS A 219 0.31 -25.90 18.47
C CYS A 219 -0.47 -25.24 19.61
N PHE A 220 -1.77 -25.51 19.71
CA PHE A 220 -2.60 -24.98 20.80
C PHE A 220 -2.19 -25.49 22.18
N ARG A 221 -1.62 -26.71 22.29
CA ARG A 221 -1.13 -27.28 23.55
C ARG A 221 0.26 -26.78 23.97
N THR A 222 0.94 -26.06 23.08
CA THR A 222 2.32 -25.57 23.28
C THR A 222 2.36 -24.04 23.45
N PHE A 223 1.21 -23.39 23.30
CA PHE A 223 0.97 -21.97 23.58
C PHE A 223 0.28 -21.83 24.93
#